data_AF-A0A7S3VC69-F1
#
_entry.id   AF-A0A7S3VC69-F1
#
_cell.length_a   1.000
_cell.length_b   1.000
_cell.length_c   1.000
_cell.angle_alpha   90.00
_cell.angle_beta   90.00
_cell.angle_gamma   90.00
#
_symmetry.space_group_name_H-M   'P 1'
#
loop_
_entity.id
_entity.type
_entity.pdbx_description
1 polymer ?
#
loop_
_entity_poly.entity_id
_entity_poly.type
_entity_poly.pdbx_seq_one_letter_code
_entity_poly.pdbx_strand_id
1 'polypeptide(L)'
;MKLSSATSWILSIVSASVVGSSYAQDEVAGMTKMCLFYPNPSGHARSDPILNQVCPADHVHTFYGPENIHPSTTYADLRNTKPQYSSTPWIENQSLYWHPSIYQVTDASNGQKTYTRVNALESSPYYRWNTSTSPETVEFPASFRMIAYSDQVNAGMGGETSQNLFVECCNNVSVGEEEDCTTISMGNPLVFPTRTCDHLGIAMGKLIGDMIHFCRCPPSPYI
;
A
#
# COMPACT_ATOMS: atom_id res chain seq x y z
N MET A 1 -56.88 -16.04 -59.92
CA MET A 1 -57.59 -15.86 -58.63
C MET A 1 -56.54 -15.87 -57.53
N LYS A 2 -56.33 -14.71 -56.87
CA LYS A 2 -55.49 -14.43 -55.67
C LYS A 2 -54.11 -15.10 -55.52
N LEU A 3 -53.04 -14.32 -55.72
CA LEU A 3 -51.85 -14.41 -54.85
C LEU A 3 -51.60 -13.01 -54.26
N SER A 4 -51.88 -12.90 -52.96
CA SER A 4 -51.67 -11.71 -52.14
C SER A 4 -50.26 -11.80 -51.53
N SER A 5 -49.44 -10.77 -51.77
CA SER A 5 -48.13 -10.59 -51.12
C SER A 5 -48.35 -10.32 -49.63
N ALA A 6 -47.77 -11.14 -48.77
CA ALA A 6 -47.75 -10.92 -47.32
C ALA A 6 -46.34 -10.48 -46.92
N THR A 7 -46.24 -9.25 -46.45
CA THR A 7 -45.04 -8.59 -45.94
C THR A 7 -44.55 -9.27 -44.66
N SER A 8 -43.28 -9.68 -44.68
CA SER A 8 -42.57 -10.27 -43.55
C SER A 8 -42.08 -9.15 -42.63
N TRP A 9 -42.57 -9.10 -41.39
CA TRP A 9 -42.05 -8.24 -40.34
C TRP A 9 -40.99 -9.00 -39.55
N ILE A 10 -39.72 -8.61 -39.68
CA ILE A 10 -38.62 -9.15 -38.88
C ILE A 10 -38.61 -8.40 -37.54
N LEU A 11 -39.03 -9.09 -36.47
CA LEU A 11 -38.95 -8.63 -35.10
C LEU A 11 -37.49 -8.85 -34.62
N SER A 12 -36.69 -7.78 -34.56
CA SER A 12 -35.34 -7.86 -33.98
C SER A 12 -35.44 -7.71 -32.46
N ILE A 13 -35.25 -8.83 -31.74
CA ILE A 13 -35.04 -8.81 -30.29
C ILE A 13 -33.60 -8.36 -30.04
N VAL A 14 -33.43 -7.13 -29.55
CA VAL A 14 -32.13 -6.68 -29.04
C VAL A 14 -31.97 -7.25 -27.64
N SER A 15 -31.25 -8.36 -27.54
CA SER A 15 -30.77 -8.89 -26.27
C SER A 15 -29.76 -7.91 -25.69
N ALA A 16 -30.14 -7.11 -24.70
CA ALA A 16 -29.21 -6.33 -23.92
C ALA A 16 -28.41 -7.28 -23.01
N SER A 17 -27.30 -7.80 -23.53
CA SER A 17 -26.30 -8.49 -22.70
C SER A 17 -25.64 -7.44 -21.80
N VAL A 18 -25.98 -7.49 -20.51
CA VAL A 18 -25.25 -6.80 -19.44
C VAL A 18 -23.86 -7.41 -19.41
N VAL A 19 -22.88 -6.68 -19.95
CA VAL A 19 -21.46 -7.03 -19.80
C VAL A 19 -21.12 -6.71 -18.35
N GLY A 20 -21.23 -7.71 -17.48
CA GLY A 20 -20.56 -7.67 -16.19
C GLY A 20 -19.07 -7.68 -16.47
N SER A 21 -18.40 -6.54 -16.28
CA SER A 21 -16.95 -6.48 -16.25
C SER A 21 -16.46 -7.22 -15.00
N SER A 22 -16.31 -8.54 -15.12
CA SER A 22 -15.42 -9.29 -14.26
C SER A 22 -13.99 -8.87 -14.61
N TYR A 23 -13.36 -8.09 -13.74
CA TYR A 23 -11.92 -7.85 -13.79
C TYR A 23 -11.22 -9.18 -13.52
N ALA A 24 -11.00 -9.97 -14.57
CA ALA A 24 -10.06 -11.07 -14.51
C ALA A 24 -8.68 -10.44 -14.32
N GLN A 25 -8.13 -10.56 -13.11
CA GLN A 25 -6.73 -10.31 -12.86
C GLN A 25 -5.96 -11.30 -13.73
N ASP A 26 -5.31 -10.83 -14.80
CA ASP A 26 -4.37 -11.64 -15.57
C ASP A 26 -3.23 -12.03 -14.61
N GLU A 27 -3.29 -13.24 -14.06
CA GLU A 27 -2.14 -13.85 -13.40
C GLU A 27 -1.09 -14.15 -14.47
N VAL A 28 -0.20 -13.20 -14.69
CA VAL A 28 0.98 -13.40 -15.55
C VAL A 28 1.77 -14.58 -14.98
N ALA A 29 1.87 -15.66 -15.76
CA ALA A 29 2.59 -16.86 -15.36
C ALA A 29 4.02 -16.53 -14.89
N GLY A 30 4.38 -17.01 -13.69
CA GLY A 30 5.68 -16.74 -13.06
C GLY A 30 5.69 -15.54 -12.11
N MET A 31 4.57 -14.87 -11.84
CA MET A 31 4.52 -13.86 -10.78
C MET A 31 4.46 -14.49 -9.39
N THR A 32 5.39 -14.12 -8.52
CA THR A 32 5.38 -14.45 -7.09
C THR A 32 5.00 -13.22 -6.27
N LYS A 33 4.22 -13.41 -5.19
CA LYS A 33 3.87 -12.38 -4.21
C LYS A 33 4.31 -12.82 -2.81
N MET A 34 4.97 -11.93 -2.08
CA MET A 34 5.28 -12.11 -0.66
C MET A 34 4.62 -10.99 0.14
N CYS A 35 3.73 -11.34 1.07
CA CYS A 35 3.13 -10.40 2.02
C CYS A 35 3.82 -10.56 3.39
N LEU A 36 4.17 -9.44 4.01
CA LEU A 36 4.84 -9.41 5.30
C LEU A 36 3.87 -8.86 6.35
N PHE A 37 2.95 -9.69 6.82
CA PHE A 37 1.98 -9.28 7.83
C PHE A 37 2.66 -9.16 9.20
N TYR A 38 2.85 -7.92 9.66
CA TYR A 38 3.39 -7.66 10.99
C TYR A 38 2.25 -7.60 12.01
N PRO A 39 2.24 -8.46 13.04
CA PRO A 39 1.18 -8.45 14.03
C PRO A 39 1.31 -7.27 14.99
N ASN A 40 2.52 -6.73 15.19
CA ASN A 40 2.79 -5.60 16.07
C ASN A 40 3.96 -4.76 15.53
N PRO A 41 3.97 -3.45 15.79
CA PRO A 41 5.12 -2.60 15.51
C PRO A 41 6.28 -2.90 16.47
N SER A 42 7.51 -2.68 16.01
CA SER A 42 8.73 -2.72 16.82
C SER A 42 8.85 -1.48 17.71
N GLY A 43 8.25 -0.37 17.29
CA GLY A 43 8.26 0.87 18.06
C GLY A 43 7.79 2.08 17.28
N HIS A 44 7.86 3.24 17.94
CA HIS A 44 7.48 4.53 17.37
C HIS A 44 8.53 5.58 17.70
N ALA A 45 8.97 6.33 16.69
CA ALA A 45 9.96 7.38 16.87
C ALA A 45 9.80 8.50 15.86
N ARG A 46 10.27 9.70 16.21
CA ARG A 46 10.48 10.81 15.28
C ARG A 46 11.84 10.66 14.59
N SER A 47 12.05 9.53 13.95
CA SER A 47 13.31 9.15 13.28
C SER A 47 13.00 8.88 11.81
N ASP A 48 13.82 9.36 10.89
CA ASP A 48 13.75 8.97 9.49
C ASP A 48 15.13 8.54 8.98
N PRO A 49 15.49 7.26 9.17
CA PRO A 49 16.82 6.76 8.81
C PRO A 49 17.14 6.85 7.31
N ILE A 50 16.15 7.11 6.45
CA ILE A 50 16.31 7.20 5.00
C ILE A 50 16.46 8.65 4.56
N LEU A 51 15.58 9.55 4.99
CA LEU A 51 15.53 10.95 4.54
C LEU A 51 16.35 11.91 5.39
N ASN A 52 16.38 11.73 6.72
CA ASN A 52 17.09 12.65 7.62
C ASN A 52 17.65 11.94 8.85
N GLN A 53 18.97 11.76 8.87
CA GLN A 53 19.67 11.05 9.93
C GLN A 53 20.13 11.96 11.10
N VAL A 54 19.84 13.26 11.05
CA VAL A 54 20.38 14.26 11.99
C VAL A 54 19.30 14.87 12.86
N CYS A 55 18.19 15.28 12.26
CA CYS A 55 17.10 15.94 12.99
C CYS A 55 15.94 14.97 13.23
N PRO A 56 15.19 15.13 14.34
CA PRO A 56 13.93 14.44 14.51
C PRO A 56 12.97 14.74 13.35
N ALA A 57 12.27 13.73 12.85
CA ALA A 57 11.24 13.90 11.85
C ALA A 57 10.10 14.81 12.37
N ASP A 58 9.43 15.53 11.48
CA ASP A 58 8.32 16.44 11.86
C ASP A 58 7.09 15.69 12.41
N HIS A 59 7.00 14.39 12.13
CA HIS A 59 5.96 13.50 12.65
C HIS A 59 6.54 12.21 13.21
N VAL A 60 5.72 11.47 13.95
CA VAL A 60 6.10 10.16 14.49
C VAL A 60 5.90 9.11 13.41
N HIS A 61 6.87 8.22 13.25
CA HIS A 61 6.76 7.01 12.44
C HIS A 61 6.47 5.80 13.32
N THR A 62 5.69 4.87 12.79
CA THR A 62 5.52 3.52 13.33
C THR A 62 6.43 2.57 12.55
N PHE A 63 7.26 1.81 13.25
CA PHE A 63 8.28 0.92 12.67
C PHE A 63 7.94 -0.56 12.83
N TYR A 64 8.40 -1.37 11.88
CA TYR A 64 8.26 -2.83 11.85
C TYR A 64 9.57 -3.48 11.42
N GLY A 65 9.86 -4.68 11.95
CA GLY A 65 11.14 -5.37 11.79
C GLY A 65 12.05 -5.19 13.02
N PRO A 66 13.36 -5.00 12.85
CA PRO A 66 14.27 -4.75 13.97
C PRO A 66 13.91 -3.56 14.86
N GLU A 67 14.16 -3.64 16.17
CA GLU A 67 13.98 -2.51 17.11
C GLU A 67 15.05 -1.41 16.98
N ASN A 68 16.07 -1.61 16.14
CA ASN A 68 17.13 -0.64 15.85
C ASN A 68 16.61 0.53 14.99
N ILE A 69 15.79 1.42 15.56
CA ILE A 69 15.12 2.52 14.82
C ILE A 69 15.83 3.88 14.92
N HIS A 70 17.08 3.88 15.40
CA HIS A 70 17.88 5.10 15.52
C HIS A 70 18.24 5.68 14.14
N PRO A 71 18.31 7.02 13.98
CA PRO A 71 18.68 7.64 12.70
C PRO A 71 20.04 7.16 12.14
N SER A 72 20.95 6.72 13.01
CA SER A 72 22.27 6.19 12.64
C SER A 72 22.31 4.66 12.45
N THR A 73 21.17 3.98 12.45
CA THR A 73 21.12 2.51 12.25
C THR A 73 21.75 2.13 10.93
N THR A 74 22.64 1.14 10.97
CA THR A 74 23.33 0.61 9.78
C THR A 74 22.70 -0.70 9.30
N TYR A 75 23.06 -1.11 8.08
CA TYR A 75 22.70 -2.44 7.56
C TYR A 75 23.17 -3.57 8.49
N ALA A 76 24.36 -3.46 9.07
CA ALA A 76 24.91 -4.48 9.97
C ALA A 76 24.10 -4.57 11.26
N ASP A 77 23.65 -3.44 11.82
CA ASP A 77 22.81 -3.42 13.02
C ASP A 77 21.49 -4.16 12.79
N LEU A 78 20.84 -3.89 11.64
CA LEU A 78 19.62 -4.59 11.24
C LEU A 78 19.88 -6.09 11.07
N ARG A 79 20.89 -6.49 10.28
CA ARG A 79 21.21 -7.90 10.02
C ARG A 79 21.60 -8.71 11.26
N ASN A 80 22.21 -8.07 12.25
CA ASN A 80 22.63 -8.70 13.50
C ASN A 80 21.54 -8.69 14.59
N THR A 81 20.35 -8.18 14.27
CA THR A 81 19.23 -8.16 15.22
C THR A 81 18.81 -9.59 15.55
N LYS A 82 18.78 -9.91 16.85
CA LYS A 82 18.33 -11.23 17.29
C LYS A 82 16.81 -11.34 17.12
N PRO A 83 16.25 -12.53 16.83
CA PRO A 83 14.83 -12.68 16.54
C PRO A 83 13.89 -12.11 17.61
N GLN A 84 14.26 -12.17 18.89
CA GLN A 84 13.44 -11.61 19.98
C GLN A 84 13.37 -10.08 20.03
N TYR A 85 14.19 -9.37 19.25
CA TYR A 85 14.23 -7.91 19.15
C TYR A 85 13.79 -7.43 17.76
N SER A 86 12.97 -8.24 17.08
CA SER A 86 12.44 -7.94 15.77
C SER A 86 10.98 -8.37 15.70
N SER A 87 10.10 -7.52 15.17
CA SER A 87 8.70 -7.86 14.96
C SER A 87 8.44 -8.61 13.66
N THR A 88 9.50 -8.90 12.89
CA THR A 88 9.40 -9.61 11.61
C THR A 88 8.81 -11.02 11.76
N PRO A 89 7.87 -11.41 10.88
CA PRO A 89 7.40 -12.79 10.84
C PRO A 89 8.44 -13.75 10.24
N TRP A 90 9.52 -13.25 9.61
CA TRP A 90 10.53 -14.06 8.90
C TRP A 90 11.95 -13.71 9.35
N ILE A 91 12.70 -14.68 9.84
CA ILE A 91 14.06 -14.47 10.39
C ILE A 91 15.04 -13.96 9.33
N GLU A 92 14.82 -14.31 8.08
CA GLU A 92 15.60 -13.89 6.91
C GLU A 92 15.37 -12.42 6.56
N ASN A 93 14.18 -11.88 6.89
CA ASN A 93 13.84 -10.50 6.62
C ASN A 93 14.11 -9.61 7.84
N GLN A 94 15.28 -8.97 7.86
CA GLN A 94 15.63 -7.93 8.83
C GLN A 94 15.56 -6.52 8.22
N SER A 95 14.70 -6.31 7.22
CA SER A 95 14.44 -4.97 6.71
C SER A 95 13.65 -4.15 7.73
N LEU A 96 13.92 -2.84 7.77
CA LEU A 96 13.18 -1.92 8.62
C LEU A 96 12.14 -1.19 7.79
N TYR A 97 10.86 -1.38 8.11
CA TYR A 97 9.74 -0.73 7.43
C TYR A 97 9.12 0.30 8.35
N TRP A 98 8.57 1.37 7.78
CA TRP A 98 7.86 2.36 8.56
C TRP A 98 6.82 3.11 7.74
N HIS A 99 5.85 3.69 8.45
CA HIS A 99 4.89 4.64 7.91
C HIS A 99 4.61 5.74 8.95
N PRO A 100 4.09 6.91 8.55
CA PRO A 100 3.57 7.92 9.49
C PRO A 100 2.55 7.30 10.46
N SER A 101 2.70 7.57 11.76
CA SER A 101 1.76 7.09 12.76
C SER A 101 0.38 7.72 12.59
N ILE A 102 -0.67 6.90 12.72
CA ILE A 102 -2.07 7.33 12.59
C ILE A 102 -2.60 7.67 13.98
N TYR A 103 -3.35 8.77 14.08
CA TYR A 103 -3.93 9.25 15.34
C TYR A 103 -5.44 9.40 15.22
N GLN A 104 -6.15 8.92 16.24
CA GLN A 104 -7.52 9.33 16.51
C GLN A 104 -7.48 10.73 17.12
N VAL A 105 -8.34 11.62 16.62
CA VAL A 105 -8.49 12.98 17.14
C VAL A 105 -9.85 13.08 17.84
N THR A 106 -9.85 13.56 19.08
CA THR A 106 -11.08 13.88 19.81
C THR A 106 -11.08 15.35 20.24
N ASP A 107 -12.24 16.00 20.08
CA ASP A 107 -12.45 17.39 20.48
C ASP A 107 -13.14 17.42 21.85
N ALA A 108 -12.54 18.13 22.81
CA ALA A 108 -13.19 18.47 24.07
C ALA A 108 -14.14 19.66 23.87
N SER A 109 -15.10 19.81 24.78
CA SER A 109 -16.12 20.88 24.74
C SER A 109 -15.55 22.31 24.78
N ASN A 110 -14.30 22.47 25.24
CA ASN A 110 -13.56 23.73 25.26
C ASN A 110 -12.73 23.97 23.97
N GLY A 111 -12.87 23.13 22.94
CA GLY A 111 -12.11 23.20 21.69
C GLY A 111 -10.70 22.61 21.76
N GLN A 112 -10.31 22.00 22.88
CA GLN A 112 -9.01 21.33 23.00
C GLN A 112 -9.03 19.98 22.26
N LYS A 113 -8.00 19.72 21.47
CA LYS A 113 -7.81 18.44 20.76
C LYS A 113 -6.96 17.48 21.55
N THR A 114 -7.38 16.22 21.63
CA THR A 114 -6.56 15.11 22.10
C THR A 114 -6.24 14.19 20.94
N TYR A 115 -4.97 13.80 20.83
CA TYR A 115 -4.47 12.92 19.78
C TYR A 115 -4.04 11.60 20.40
N THR A 116 -4.75 10.53 20.10
CA THR A 116 -4.46 9.19 20.59
C THR A 116 -3.93 8.35 19.44
N ARG A 117 -2.69 7.86 19.53
CA ARG A 117 -2.13 6.99 18.50
C ARG A 117 -2.94 5.71 18.39
N VAL A 118 -3.28 5.32 17.17
CA VAL A 118 -3.93 4.03 16.90
C VAL A 118 -2.89 2.92 17.05
N ASN A 119 -3.18 1.93 17.91
CA ASN A 119 -2.26 0.82 18.20
C ASN A 119 -2.66 -0.50 17.51
N ALA A 120 -3.93 -0.67 17.15
CA ALA A 120 -4.41 -1.82 16.40
C ALA A 120 -4.32 -1.53 14.90
N LEU A 121 -3.12 -1.65 14.35
CA LEU A 121 -2.84 -1.48 12.93
C LEU A 121 -2.14 -2.73 12.43
N GLU A 122 -2.74 -3.40 11.44
CA GLU A 122 -2.04 -4.38 10.64
C GLU A 122 -1.40 -3.65 9.46
N SER A 123 -0.08 -3.71 9.37
CA SER A 123 0.67 -3.13 8.24
C SER A 123 1.47 -4.22 7.57
N SER A 124 1.40 -4.25 6.24
CA SER A 124 2.06 -5.27 5.44
C SER A 124 2.65 -4.64 4.18
N PRO A 125 3.99 -4.48 4.11
CA PRO A 125 4.63 -4.33 2.83
C PRO A 125 4.49 -5.66 2.06
N TYR A 126 4.26 -5.55 0.76
CA TYR A 126 4.27 -6.71 -0.12
C TYR A 126 5.26 -6.51 -1.27
N TYR A 127 5.86 -7.61 -1.69
CA TYR A 127 6.73 -7.66 -2.86
C TYR A 127 6.06 -8.52 -3.92
N ARG A 128 6.20 -8.11 -5.18
CA ARG A 128 5.82 -8.90 -6.34
C ARG A 128 6.96 -8.88 -7.34
N TRP A 129 7.31 -10.05 -7.85
CA TRP A 129 8.33 -10.16 -8.89
C TRP A 129 8.03 -11.31 -9.83
N ASN A 130 8.63 -11.25 -11.01
CA ASN A 130 8.48 -12.28 -12.04
C ASN A 130 9.67 -13.23 -11.97
N THR A 131 9.41 -14.52 -11.71
CA THR A 131 10.41 -15.58 -11.63
C THR A 131 10.89 -16.06 -13.00
N SER A 132 10.22 -15.66 -14.08
CA SER A 132 10.52 -16.05 -15.46
C SER A 132 11.41 -15.03 -16.18
N THR A 133 11.90 -14.00 -15.49
CA THR A 133 12.80 -13.00 -16.11
C THR A 133 14.20 -13.57 -16.33
N SER A 134 14.88 -13.08 -17.36
CA SER A 134 16.31 -13.32 -17.59
C SER A 134 17.03 -11.97 -17.67
N PRO A 135 17.94 -11.65 -16.73
CA PRO A 135 18.37 -12.48 -15.61
C PRO A 135 17.27 -12.71 -14.55
N GLU A 136 17.44 -13.76 -13.73
CA GLU A 136 16.55 -14.08 -12.62
C GLU A 136 16.44 -12.90 -11.65
N THR A 137 15.27 -12.72 -11.05
CA THR A 137 15.10 -11.74 -9.97
C THR A 137 15.92 -12.16 -8.76
N VAL A 138 16.77 -11.24 -8.28
CA VAL A 138 17.58 -11.42 -7.06
C VAL A 138 17.11 -10.48 -5.95
N GLU A 139 17.53 -10.75 -4.73
CA GLU A 139 17.29 -9.86 -3.60
C GLU A 139 17.91 -8.47 -3.79
N PHE A 140 17.35 -7.48 -3.10
CA PHE A 140 17.94 -6.15 -3.08
C PHE A 140 19.35 -6.18 -2.45
N PRO A 141 20.30 -5.38 -2.97
CA PRO A 141 21.64 -5.34 -2.43
C PRO A 141 21.67 -4.80 -1.00
N ALA A 142 22.75 -5.09 -0.28
CA ALA A 142 22.97 -4.54 1.05
C ALA A 142 22.86 -3.00 1.05
N SER A 143 22.25 -2.46 2.11
CA SER A 143 21.99 -1.02 2.28
C SER A 143 21.02 -0.40 1.27
N PHE A 144 20.30 -1.20 0.48
CA PHE A 144 19.22 -0.68 -0.37
C PHE A 144 18.16 0.00 0.50
N ARG A 145 17.76 1.22 0.10
CA ARG A 145 16.73 2.02 0.77
C ARG A 145 15.63 2.30 -0.24
N MET A 146 14.40 1.99 0.14
CA MET A 146 13.23 2.20 -0.70
C MET A 146 12.34 3.25 -0.05
N ILE A 147 11.91 4.22 -0.86
CA ILE A 147 10.87 5.17 -0.49
C ILE A 147 9.70 4.92 -1.42
N ALA A 148 8.54 4.74 -0.81
CA ALA A 148 7.26 4.81 -1.48
C ALA A 148 7.16 6.15 -2.24
N TYR A 149 7.15 6.10 -3.57
CA TYR A 149 7.12 7.30 -4.43
C TYR A 149 6.08 7.18 -5.54
N SER A 150 5.49 8.31 -5.91
CA SER A 150 4.55 8.46 -7.02
C SER A 150 5.29 8.98 -8.24
N ASP A 151 5.21 8.31 -9.39
CA ASP A 151 5.79 8.78 -10.66
C ASP A 151 4.92 9.83 -11.38
N GLN A 152 3.85 10.30 -10.74
CA GLN A 152 2.96 11.29 -11.32
C GLN A 152 3.65 12.64 -11.54
N VAL A 153 3.22 13.36 -12.58
CA VAL A 153 3.64 14.74 -12.81
C VAL A 153 3.38 15.56 -11.55
N ASN A 154 4.40 16.26 -11.06
CA ASN A 154 4.42 17.05 -9.81
C ASN A 154 4.47 16.26 -8.49
N ALA A 155 4.87 14.98 -8.51
CA ALA A 155 5.20 14.27 -7.28
C ALA A 155 6.35 14.93 -6.51
N GLY A 156 6.18 15.05 -5.19
CA GLY A 156 7.04 15.80 -4.28
C GLY A 156 6.80 17.32 -4.24
N MET A 157 5.93 17.86 -5.09
CA MET A 157 5.63 19.30 -5.15
C MET A 157 4.24 19.68 -4.61
N GLY A 158 3.52 18.72 -4.00
CA GLY A 158 2.16 18.92 -3.49
C GLY A 158 1.09 18.99 -4.59
N GLY A 159 1.43 18.57 -5.81
CA GLY A 159 0.56 18.57 -7.00
C GLY A 159 0.16 17.18 -7.47
N GLU A 160 0.39 16.14 -6.67
CA GLU A 160 0.02 14.76 -6.95
C GLU A 160 -1.50 14.64 -7.12
N THR A 161 -1.96 14.05 -8.23
CA THR A 161 -3.39 13.69 -8.37
C THR A 161 -3.78 12.55 -7.43
N SER A 162 -2.79 11.94 -6.78
CA SER A 162 -2.91 11.07 -5.61
C SER A 162 -3.67 9.75 -5.89
N GLN A 163 -3.86 9.39 -7.17
CA GLN A 163 -4.51 8.14 -7.58
C GLN A 163 -3.77 6.86 -7.12
N ASN A 164 -2.55 7.01 -6.58
CA ASN A 164 -1.73 5.90 -6.08
C ASN A 164 -2.02 5.55 -4.62
N LEU A 165 -2.91 6.30 -3.95
CA LEU A 165 -3.31 6.06 -2.57
C LEU A 165 -4.82 5.94 -2.51
N PHE A 166 -5.32 4.87 -1.89
CA PHE A 166 -6.75 4.65 -1.74
C PHE A 166 -7.09 4.14 -0.35
N VAL A 167 -8.30 4.49 0.09
CA VAL A 167 -8.90 4.08 1.36
C VAL A 167 -10.08 3.20 1.06
N GLU A 168 -10.13 2.05 1.73
CA GLU A 168 -11.19 1.07 1.58
C GLU A 168 -11.88 0.82 2.92
N CYS A 169 -13.19 0.65 2.84
CA CYS A 169 -14.01 0.19 3.95
C CYS A 169 -14.38 -1.25 3.64
N CYS A 170 -13.82 -2.17 4.41
CA CYS A 170 -13.97 -3.61 4.22
C CYS A 170 -14.84 -4.22 5.33
N ASN A 171 -15.72 -5.13 4.96
CA ASN A 171 -16.53 -5.92 5.89
C ASN A 171 -16.24 -7.40 5.70
N ASN A 172 -16.23 -8.15 6.80
CA ASN A 172 -16.13 -9.60 6.75
C ASN A 172 -17.46 -10.17 6.27
N VAL A 173 -17.44 -10.87 5.15
CA VAL A 173 -18.65 -11.45 4.56
C VAL A 173 -18.98 -12.77 5.27
N SER A 174 -17.95 -13.59 5.56
CA SER A 174 -18.01 -14.76 6.44
C SER A 174 -16.60 -15.24 6.83
N VAL A 175 -16.50 -16.19 7.78
CA VAL A 175 -15.21 -16.72 8.25
C VAL A 175 -14.52 -17.52 7.14
N GLY A 176 -13.39 -17.01 6.64
CA GLY A 176 -12.56 -17.69 5.64
C GLY A 176 -12.90 -17.36 4.18
N GLU A 177 -13.80 -16.40 3.95
CA GLU A 177 -14.07 -15.83 2.62
C GLU A 177 -13.32 -14.51 2.42
N GLU A 178 -13.20 -14.07 1.17
CA GLU A 178 -12.63 -12.77 0.83
C GLU A 178 -13.46 -11.62 1.43
N GLU A 179 -12.79 -10.56 1.85
CA GLU A 179 -13.43 -9.37 2.40
C GLU A 179 -14.20 -8.60 1.32
N ASP A 180 -15.38 -8.06 1.66
CA ASP A 180 -16.11 -7.15 0.78
C ASP A 180 -15.64 -5.71 1.03
N CYS A 181 -14.78 -5.22 0.14
CA CYS A 181 -14.15 -3.92 0.22
C CYS A 181 -14.78 -2.92 -0.76
N THR A 182 -15.19 -1.76 -0.26
CA THR A 182 -15.55 -0.62 -1.10
C THR A 182 -14.51 0.48 -0.97
N THR A 183 -13.96 0.94 -2.11
CA THR A 183 -13.12 2.15 -2.15
C THR A 183 -13.93 3.40 -1.77
N ILE A 184 -13.50 4.08 -0.72
CA ILE A 184 -14.15 5.27 -0.14
C ILE A 184 -13.54 6.54 -0.69
N SER A 185 -12.21 6.58 -0.79
CA SER A 185 -11.51 7.71 -1.35
C SER A 185 -10.28 7.27 -2.12
N MET A 186 -9.97 8.03 -3.16
CA MET A 186 -8.73 7.93 -3.89
C MET A 186 -8.06 9.29 -3.86
N GLY A 187 -6.84 9.30 -3.34
CA GLY A 187 -5.98 10.45 -3.37
C GLY A 187 -6.12 11.49 -2.27
N ASN A 188 -6.03 12.77 -2.65
CA ASN A 188 -5.86 13.89 -1.73
C ASN A 188 -7.08 14.84 -1.84
N PRO A 189 -7.76 15.15 -0.71
CA PRO A 189 -7.49 14.67 0.64
C PRO A 189 -7.82 13.19 0.81
N LEU A 190 -7.02 12.53 1.65
CA LEU A 190 -7.38 11.23 2.23
C LEU A 190 -8.66 11.43 3.06
N VAL A 191 -9.75 10.80 2.63
CA VAL A 191 -11.03 10.86 3.35
C VAL A 191 -11.30 9.51 3.99
N PHE A 192 -11.40 9.51 5.33
CA PHE A 192 -11.81 8.36 6.10
C PHE A 192 -13.33 8.14 5.98
N PRO A 193 -13.81 6.87 6.02
CA PRO A 193 -15.23 6.58 5.95
C PRO A 193 -16.00 7.22 7.11
N THR A 194 -17.21 7.68 6.81
CA THR A 194 -18.19 8.17 7.80
C THR A 194 -19.11 7.07 8.31
N ARG A 195 -18.91 5.84 7.84
CA ARG A 195 -19.63 4.63 8.24
C ARG A 195 -18.71 3.67 8.99
N THR A 196 -19.29 2.82 9.81
CA THR A 196 -18.56 1.70 10.44
C THR A 196 -18.23 0.64 9.39
N CYS A 197 -17.01 0.12 9.47
CA CYS A 197 -16.47 -0.99 8.69
C CYS A 197 -15.82 -1.96 9.68
N ASP A 198 -15.73 -3.24 9.34
CA ASP A 198 -14.94 -4.16 10.17
C ASP A 198 -13.45 -3.83 10.09
N HIS A 199 -12.98 -3.47 8.89
CA HIS A 199 -11.59 -3.06 8.65
C HIS A 199 -11.53 -1.81 7.77
N LEU A 200 -10.50 -0.99 8.02
CA LEU A 200 -10.14 0.14 7.19
C LEU A 200 -8.84 -0.19 6.46
N GLY A 201 -8.92 -0.41 5.16
CA GLY A 201 -7.76 -0.58 4.29
C GLY A 201 -7.20 0.78 3.88
N ILE A 202 -5.89 0.97 4.01
CA ILE A 202 -5.17 2.07 3.37
C ILE A 202 -4.03 1.45 2.60
N ALA A 203 -4.05 1.62 1.29
CA ALA A 203 -3.06 1.01 0.42
C ALA A 203 -2.47 2.05 -0.53
N MET A 204 -1.17 1.92 -0.74
CA MET A 204 -0.46 2.66 -1.76
C MET A 204 -0.08 1.69 -2.88
N GLY A 205 -0.58 1.95 -4.09
CA GLY A 205 -0.32 1.14 -5.27
C GLY A 205 -0.69 1.89 -6.54
N LYS A 206 0.11 1.73 -7.59
CA LYS A 206 -0.26 2.17 -8.93
C LYS A 206 -1.39 1.24 -9.41
N LEU A 207 -2.57 1.79 -9.70
CA LEU A 207 -3.73 1.02 -10.19
C LEU A 207 -3.62 0.60 -11.66
N ILE A 208 -2.46 0.80 -12.31
CA ILE A 208 -2.23 0.43 -13.70
C ILE A 208 -0.86 -0.24 -13.80
N GLY A 209 -0.88 -1.52 -14.17
CA GLY A 209 0.21 -2.28 -14.80
C GLY A 209 1.65 -1.93 -14.41
N ASP A 210 2.29 -2.90 -13.76
CA ASP A 210 3.74 -3.03 -13.62
C ASP A 210 4.48 -2.16 -12.57
N MET A 211 5.28 -2.89 -11.80
CA MET A 211 6.53 -2.51 -11.15
C MET A 211 6.59 -1.17 -10.39
N ILE A 212 6.83 -1.26 -9.08
CA ILE A 212 7.52 -0.22 -8.32
C ILE A 212 8.84 0.05 -9.07
N HIS A 213 8.91 1.17 -9.79
CA HIS A 213 10.11 1.58 -10.52
C HIS A 213 11.21 1.96 -9.54
N PHE A 214 12.33 1.26 -9.61
CA PHE A 214 13.51 1.51 -8.79
C PHE A 214 14.29 2.71 -9.34
N CYS A 215 14.18 3.86 -8.68
CA CYS A 215 15.10 4.97 -8.94
C CYS A 215 16.43 4.73 -8.21
N ARG A 216 17.49 4.50 -8.97
CA ARG A 216 18.87 4.69 -8.52
C ARG A 216 19.05 6.19 -8.27
N CYS A 217 19.35 6.60 -7.04
CA CYS A 217 19.67 8.01 -6.75
C CYS A 217 20.87 8.45 -7.63
N PRO A 218 20.75 9.53 -8.43
CA PRO A 218 21.93 10.18 -8.97
C PRO A 218 22.71 10.86 -7.83
N PRO A 219 24.03 11.08 -8.00
CA PRO A 219 24.81 11.82 -7.01
C PRO A 219 24.23 13.24 -6.84
N SER A 220 24.07 13.66 -5.58
CA SER A 220 23.60 15.00 -5.20
C SER A 220 24.41 16.09 -5.91
N PRO A 221 23.77 17.12 -6.51
CA PRO A 221 24.46 18.26 -7.10
C PRO A 221 24.79 19.36 -6.07
N TYR A 222 24.65 19.10 -4.77
CA TYR A 222 25.00 20.07 -3.72
C TYR A 222 26.20 19.57 -2.90
N ILE A 223 27.39 19.85 -3.45
CA ILE A 223 28.55 20.39 -2.70
C ILE A 223 28.68 21.86 -3.13
#